data_AF-A0AAW5XF79-F1
#
_entry.id   AF-A0AAW5XF79-F1
#
_cell.length_a   1.000
_cell.length_b   1.000
_cell.length_c   1.000
_cell.angle_alpha   90.00
_cell.angle_beta   90.00
_cell.angle_gamma   90.00
#
_symmetry.space_group_name_H-M   'P 1'
#
loop_
_entity.id
_entity.type
_entity.pdbx_description
1 polymer ?
#
loop_
_entity_poly.entity_id
_entity_poly.type
_entity_poly.pdbx_seq_one_letter_code
_entity_poly.pdbx_strand_id
1 'polypeptide(L)' 'MKSQNEVCIVCETERKEGIYVYNNLICYECEKDMVNTETNDPKYIYYLKQLRKLEVSYF' A
#
# COMPACT_ATOMS: atom_id res chain seq x y z
N MET A 1 -10.27 -13.38 17.93
CA MET A 1 -9.17 -13.41 16.94
C MET A 1 -9.48 -12.35 15.89
N LYS A 2 -8.98 -11.12 16.04
CA LYS A 2 -9.17 -10.07 15.03
C LYS A 2 -8.09 -10.23 13.97
N SER A 3 -8.47 -10.61 12.76
CA SER A 3 -7.62 -10.59 11.57
C SER A 3 -7.12 -9.16 11.36
N GLN A 4 -5.86 -8.91 11.68
CA GLN A 4 -5.32 -7.57 11.91
C GLN A 4 -5.08 -6.74 10.63
N ASN A 5 -5.56 -7.16 9.46
CA ASN A 5 -5.05 -6.67 8.16
C ASN A 5 -6.15 -6.25 7.17
N GLU A 6 -7.19 -5.56 7.61
CA GLU A 6 -8.20 -4.94 6.71
C GLU A 6 -7.95 -3.43 6.56
N VAL A 7 -6.72 -2.94 6.73
CA VAL A 7 -6.39 -1.51 6.54
C VAL A 7 -5.35 -1.39 5.45
N CYS A 8 -5.63 -0.56 4.45
CA CYS A 8 -4.70 -0.29 3.37
C CYS A 8 -3.50 0.51 3.90
N ILE A 9 -2.27 0.05 3.68
CA ILE A 9 -1.06 0.77 4.11
C ILE A 9 -0.85 2.10 3.39
N VAL A 10 -1.46 2.28 2.22
CA VAL A 10 -1.29 3.47 1.39
C VAL A 10 -2.23 4.58 1.82
N CYS A 11 -3.55 4.32 1.85
CA CYS A 11 -4.56 5.30 2.22
C CYS A 11 -4.99 5.23 3.69
N GLU A 12 -4.42 4.31 4.47
CA GLU A 12 -4.68 4.11 5.91
C GLU A 12 -6.18 3.95 6.25
N THR A 13 -6.96 3.46 5.29
CA THR A 13 -8.41 3.28 5.38
C THR A 13 -8.76 1.80 5.46
N GLU A 14 -9.83 1.48 6.21
CA GLU A 14 -10.38 0.13 6.25
C GLU A 14 -10.89 -0.31 4.88
N ARG A 15 -10.35 -1.42 4.39
CA ARG A 15 -10.63 -1.99 3.08
C ARG A 15 -10.64 -3.50 3.21
N LYS A 16 -11.63 -4.13 2.55
CA LYS A 16 -11.83 -5.58 2.60
C LYS A 16 -11.22 -6.32 1.41
N GLU A 17 -10.80 -5.57 0.39
CA GLU A 17 -10.37 -6.10 -0.90
C GLU A 17 -9.13 -5.37 -1.40
N GLY A 18 -8.23 -6.13 -2.02
CA GLY A 18 -6.96 -5.63 -2.54
C GLY A 18 -5.91 -6.73 -2.61
N ILE A 19 -4.66 -6.30 -2.77
CA ILE A 19 -3.49 -7.20 -2.75
C ILE A 19 -2.84 -7.17 -1.37
N TYR A 20 -2.31 -8.31 -0.94
CA TYR A 20 -1.54 -8.41 0.29
C TYR A 20 -0.05 -8.51 -0.05
N VAL A 21 0.75 -7.60 0.52
CA VAL A 21 2.21 -7.60 0.41
C VAL A 21 2.77 -7.82 1.80
N TYR A 22 3.39 -8.99 2.02
CA TYR A 22 3.72 -9.52 3.35
C TYR A 22 2.50 -9.54 4.29
N ASN A 23 2.53 -8.75 5.36
CA ASN A 23 1.46 -8.62 6.34
C ASN A 23 0.66 -7.32 6.17
N ASN A 24 0.74 -6.66 5.03
CA ASN A 24 0.07 -5.39 4.79
C ASN A 24 -0.89 -5.49 3.60
N LEU A 25 -2.04 -4.83 3.69
CA LEU A 25 -3.02 -4.73 2.61
C LEU A 25 -2.74 -3.48 1.77
N ILE A 26 -2.86 -3.57 0.46
CA ILE A 26 -2.99 -2.44 -0.46
C ILE A 26 -4.33 -2.60 -1.17
N CYS A 27 -5.26 -1.66 -0.98
CA CYS A 27 -6.58 -1.77 -1.58
C CYS A 27 -6.53 -1.62 -3.10
N TYR A 28 -7.55 -2.14 -3.79
CA TYR A 28 -7.65 -2.10 -5.25
C TYR A 28 -7.53 -0.68 -5.85
N GLU A 29 -8.12 0.31 -5.20
CA GLU A 29 -8.03 1.71 -5.65
C GLU A 29 -6.58 2.23 -5.62
N CYS A 30 -5.86 1.98 -4.53
CA CYS A 30 -4.47 2.42 -4.37
C CYS A 30 -3.54 1.64 -5.31
N GLU A 31 -3.74 0.34 -5.46
CA GLU A 31 -2.98 -0.49 -6.40
C GLU A 31 -3.15 0.02 -7.83
N LYS A 32 -4.40 0.22 -8.26
CA LYS A 32 -4.70 0.76 -9.58
C LYS A 32 -4.14 2.17 -9.79
N ASP A 33 -4.32 3.09 -8.84
CA ASP A 33 -3.78 4.46 -8.98
C ASP A 33 -2.26 4.44 -9.03
N MET A 34 -1.60 3.62 -8.21
CA MET A 34 -0.15 3.49 -8.18
C MET A 34 0.42 2.94 -9.50
N VAL A 35 -0.21 1.92 -10.08
CA VAL A 35 0.21 1.35 -11.38
C VAL A 35 -0.01 2.33 -12.54
N ASN A 36 -1.05 3.16 -12.46
CA ASN A 36 -1.34 4.18 -13.48
C ASN A 36 -0.63 5.53 -13.22
N THR A 37 0.09 5.68 -12.12
CA THR A 37 0.82 6.91 -11.80
C THR A 37 2.12 6.96 -12.58
N GLU A 38 2.31 7.99 -13.39
CA GLU A 38 3.58 8.22 -14.08
C GLU A 38 4.70 8.56 -13.11
N THR A 39 5.94 8.15 -13.41
CA THR A 39 7.11 8.38 -12.56
C THR A 39 7.43 9.86 -12.35
N ASN A 40 6.91 10.73 -13.22
CA ASN A 40 7.11 12.17 -13.18
C ASN A 40 6.02 12.88 -12.33
N ASP A 41 4.98 12.16 -11.93
CA ASP A 41 3.91 12.70 -11.11
C ASP A 41 4.38 12.83 -9.64
N PRO A 42 4.12 13.96 -8.96
CA PRO A 42 4.40 14.13 -7.54
C PRO A 42 3.81 13.02 -6.64
N LYS A 43 2.70 12.39 -7.04
CA LYS A 43 2.09 11.25 -6.35
C LYS A 43 2.96 10.02 -6.35
N TYR A 44 3.84 9.83 -7.33
CA TYR A 44 4.76 8.70 -7.38
C TYR A 44 5.65 8.66 -6.12
N ILE A 45 6.13 9.82 -5.66
CA ILE A 45 6.94 9.95 -4.44
C ILE A 45 6.13 9.56 -3.20
N TYR A 46 4.83 9.87 -3.18
CA TYR A 46 3.94 9.47 -2.09
C TYR A 46 3.83 7.95 -2.01
N TYR A 47 3.58 7.27 -3.14
CA TYR A 47 3.52 5.81 -3.18
C TYR A 47 4.82 5.14 -2.73
N LEU A 48 5.97 5.65 -3.19
CA LEU A 48 7.28 5.15 -2.74
C LEU A 48 7.48 5.27 -1.22
N LYS A 49 7.05 6.37 -0.61
CA LYS A 49 7.13 6.54 0.85
C LYS A 49 6.28 5.52 1.60
N GLN A 50 5.08 5.21 1.10
CA GLN A 50 4.22 4.19 1.72
C GLN A 50 4.81 2.79 1.56
N LEU A 51 5.33 2.46 0.37
CA LEU A 51 5.95 1.16 0.11
C LEU A 51 7.23 0.93 0.95
N ARG A 52 7.99 1.98 1.29
CA ARG A 52 9.13 1.86 2.22
C ARG A 52 8.72 1.39 3.62
N LYS A 53 7.46 1.60 4.04
CA LYS A 53 6.95 1.02 5.30
C LYS A 53 6.85 -0.51 5.24
N LEU A 54 6.86 -1.10 4.03
CA LEU A 54 6.89 -2.55 3.80
C LEU A 54 8.30 -3.13 3.84
N GLU A 55 9.36 -2.30 3.82
CA GLU A 55 10.73 -2.82 3.88
C GLU A 55 10.91 -3.60 5.18
N VAL A 56 11.07 -4.90 5.01
CA VAL A 56 11.52 -5.80 6.06
C VAL A 56 12.99 -5.44 6.28
N SER A 57 13.30 -4.81 7.41
CA SER A 57 14.67 -4.57 7.83
C SER A 57 15.39 -5.91 7.87
N TYR A 58 16.23 -6.20 6.87
CA TYR A 58 17.20 -7.29 6.93
C TYR A 58 18.24 -6.88 7.98
N PHE A 59 18.02 -7.33 9.22
CA PHE A 59 19.03 -7.42 10.26
C PHE A 59 19.32 -8.90 10.53
#